data_AF-A0A536U686-F1
#
_entry.id   AF-A0A536U686-F1
#
_cell.length_a   1.000
_cell.length_b   1.000
_cell.length_c   1.000
_cell.angle_alpha   90.00
_cell.angle_beta   90.00
_cell.angle_gamma   90.00
#
_symmetry.space_group_name_H-M   'P 1'
#
loop_
_entity.id
_entity.type
_entity.pdbx_description
1 polymer ?
#
loop_
_entity_poly.entity_id
_entity_poly.type
_entity_poly.pdbx_seq_one_letter_code
_entity_poly.pdbx_strand_id
1 'polypeptide(L)'
;MRYVQVIVVSNSADPEMTDLRSFVVRTGGSVLAKHSGIHALTVLMKAGTVNAMAQRKDVVSVSPNREVRRTASTLESITGALTSNVRSNSTKTGYSGVDGTGIGIAVLDSGVMKAHAGFLDGSGVTRVARNVDMFNSAEANWTIGVDITGSLMPGSSALSDYEAQII
;
A
#
# COMPACT_ATOMS: atom_id res chain seq x y z
N MET A 1 -0.96 27.91 -11.72
CA MET A 1 -0.76 26.60 -12.41
C MET A 1 -1.34 25.51 -11.51
N ARG A 2 -2.12 24.56 -12.03
CA ARG A 2 -2.78 23.51 -11.20
C ARG A 2 -2.04 22.19 -11.34
N TYR A 3 -1.75 21.54 -10.21
CA TYR A 3 -1.19 20.20 -10.15
C TYR A 3 -2.27 19.16 -9.87
N VAL A 4 -2.06 17.94 -10.35
CA VAL A 4 -2.93 16.78 -10.14
C VAL A 4 -2.10 15.56 -9.80
N GLN A 5 -2.68 14.69 -8.97
CA GLN A 5 -2.10 13.40 -8.63
C GLN A 5 -2.70 12.35 -9.55
N VAL A 6 -1.85 11.57 -10.21
CA VAL A 6 -2.30 10.51 -11.12
C VAL A 6 -1.48 9.24 -10.93
N ILE A 7 -2.13 8.12 -11.24
CA ILE A 7 -1.49 6.82 -11.40
C ILE A 7 -1.32 6.56 -12.89
N VAL A 8 -0.09 6.34 -13.31
CA VAL A 8 0.28 6.05 -14.71
C VAL A 8 0.68 4.60 -14.82
N VAL A 9 -0.04 3.83 -15.63
CA VAL A 9 0.32 2.42 -15.94
C VAL A 9 1.10 2.41 -17.25
N SER A 10 2.23 1.70 -17.27
CA SER A 10 3.12 1.62 -18.41
C SER A 10 3.25 0.18 -18.92
N ASN A 11 3.48 0.05 -20.23
CA ASN A 11 3.82 -1.20 -20.92
C ASN A 11 5.30 -1.19 -21.38
N SER A 12 6.12 -0.34 -20.77
CA SER A 12 7.56 -0.31 -21.04
C SER A 12 8.20 -1.67 -20.75
N ALA A 13 9.18 -2.06 -21.55
CA ALA A 13 10.01 -3.22 -21.23
C ALA A 13 11.01 -2.93 -20.09
N ASP A 14 11.30 -1.65 -19.83
CA ASP A 14 12.15 -1.22 -18.72
C ASP A 14 11.34 -1.25 -17.40
N PRO A 15 11.65 -2.17 -16.47
CA PRO A 15 10.95 -2.27 -15.18
C PRO A 15 11.16 -1.05 -14.28
N GLU A 16 12.20 -0.25 -14.54
CA GLU A 16 12.46 0.99 -13.80
C GLU A 16 11.71 2.19 -14.38
N MET A 17 11.07 2.05 -15.56
CA MET A 17 10.34 3.11 -16.24
C MET A 17 11.17 4.41 -16.38
N THR A 18 12.46 4.28 -16.66
CA THR A 18 13.47 5.35 -16.55
C THR A 18 13.14 6.55 -17.44
N ASP A 19 12.77 6.33 -18.70
CA ASP A 19 12.40 7.44 -19.61
C ASP A 19 11.06 8.08 -19.22
N LEU A 20 10.09 7.28 -18.76
CA LEU A 20 8.80 7.78 -18.30
C LEU A 20 8.96 8.67 -17.06
N ARG A 21 9.74 8.23 -16.06
CA ARG A 21 10.10 9.02 -14.88
C ARG A 21 10.80 10.31 -15.27
N SER A 22 11.78 10.22 -16.16
CA SER A 22 12.50 11.39 -16.66
C SER A 22 11.58 12.38 -17.37
N PHE A 23 10.58 11.90 -18.12
CA PHE A 23 9.57 12.73 -18.75
C PHE A 23 8.69 13.47 -17.73
N VAL A 24 8.29 12.82 -16.64
CA VAL A 24 7.53 13.45 -15.54
C VAL A 24 8.32 14.64 -14.98
N VAL A 25 9.60 14.44 -14.66
CA VAL A 25 10.45 15.50 -14.08
C VAL A 25 10.69 16.63 -15.09
N ARG A 26 11.02 16.30 -16.35
CA ARG A 26 11.25 17.30 -17.42
C ARG A 26 10.03 18.17 -17.69
N THR A 27 8.82 17.64 -17.51
CA THR A 27 7.57 18.41 -17.66
C THR A 27 7.19 19.21 -16.42
N GLY A 28 8.02 19.16 -15.37
CA GLY A 28 7.86 19.89 -14.12
C GLY A 28 6.89 19.22 -13.15
N GLY A 29 6.75 17.90 -13.24
CA GLY A 29 6.10 17.05 -12.26
C GLY A 29 7.10 16.34 -11.33
N SER A 30 6.60 15.38 -10.58
CA SER A 30 7.36 14.55 -9.65
C SER A 30 6.91 13.10 -9.67
N VAL A 31 7.86 12.20 -9.51
CA VAL A 31 7.62 10.77 -9.35
C VAL A 31 7.71 10.45 -7.86
N LEU A 32 6.63 9.91 -7.29
CA LEU A 32 6.48 9.74 -5.86
C LEU A 32 6.60 8.28 -5.44
N ALA A 33 6.05 7.38 -6.23
CA ALA A 33 6.16 5.94 -5.98
C ALA A 33 6.26 5.16 -7.29
N LYS A 34 7.04 4.09 -7.26
CA LYS A 34 7.11 3.08 -8.30
C LYS A 34 6.46 1.79 -7.79
N HIS A 35 5.47 1.30 -8.51
CA HIS A 35 4.72 0.08 -8.19
C HIS A 35 5.21 -1.08 -9.06
N SER A 36 6.26 -1.76 -8.61
CA SER A 36 6.93 -2.83 -9.36
C SER A 36 5.98 -3.98 -9.75
N GLY A 37 5.02 -4.32 -8.87
CA GLY A 37 4.09 -5.43 -9.09
C GLY A 37 3.04 -5.20 -10.18
N ILE A 38 2.78 -3.94 -10.55
CA ILE A 38 1.74 -3.57 -11.53
C ILE A 38 2.25 -2.66 -12.65
N HIS A 39 3.58 -2.48 -12.74
CA HIS A 39 4.23 -1.61 -13.73
C HIS A 39 3.59 -0.21 -13.81
N ALA A 40 3.51 0.46 -12.66
CA ALA A 40 2.84 1.76 -12.55
C ALA A 40 3.65 2.78 -11.72
N LEU A 41 3.35 4.06 -11.93
CA LEU A 41 3.92 5.19 -11.17
C LEU A 41 2.80 6.00 -10.51
N THR A 42 2.99 6.38 -9.23
CA THR A 42 2.27 7.50 -8.63
C THR A 42 3.05 8.78 -8.91
N VAL A 43 2.42 9.74 -9.58
CA VAL A 43 3.07 11.00 -9.99
C VAL A 43 2.23 12.22 -9.65
N LEU A 44 2.93 13.32 -9.36
CA LEU A 44 2.37 14.66 -9.29
C LEU A 44 2.70 15.37 -10.60
N MET A 45 1.72 15.89 -11.33
CA MET A 45 1.98 16.56 -12.61
C MET A 45 1.11 17.79 -12.83
N LYS A 46 1.54 18.66 -13.74
CA LYS A 46 0.73 19.81 -14.15
C LYS A 46 -0.51 19.32 -14.89
N ALA A 47 -1.68 19.87 -14.59
CA ALA A 47 -2.93 19.48 -15.23
C ALA A 47 -2.86 19.57 -16.77
N GLY A 48 -2.15 20.56 -17.31
CA GLY A 48 -1.97 20.74 -18.75
C GLY A 48 -1.07 19.70 -19.44
N THR A 49 -0.29 18.90 -18.71
CA THR A 49 0.61 17.90 -19.30
C THR A 49 0.05 16.48 -19.24
N VAL A 50 -1.13 16.27 -18.62
CA VAL A 50 -1.79 14.96 -18.50
C VAL A 50 -2.09 14.35 -19.87
N ASN A 51 -2.60 15.14 -20.82
CA ASN A 51 -2.89 14.63 -22.17
C ASN A 51 -1.62 14.22 -22.90
N ALA A 52 -0.53 14.97 -22.76
CA ALA A 52 0.75 14.61 -23.37
C ALA A 52 1.31 13.30 -22.78
N MET A 53 1.13 13.06 -21.47
CA MET A 53 1.46 11.78 -20.84
C MET A 53 0.66 10.62 -21.43
N ALA A 54 -0.66 10.79 -21.57
CA ALA A 54 -1.56 9.76 -22.07
C ALA A 54 -1.30 9.38 -23.54
N GLN A 55 -0.65 10.25 -24.31
CA GLN A 55 -0.32 10.00 -25.73
C GLN A 55 1.05 9.32 -25.92
N ARG A 56 1.80 9.05 -24.84
CA ARG A 56 3.08 8.35 -24.96
C ARG A 56 2.87 6.88 -25.33
N LYS A 57 3.74 6.36 -26.20
CA LYS A 57 3.70 4.96 -26.66
C LYS A 57 3.89 3.93 -25.54
N ASP A 58 4.58 4.34 -24.46
CA ASP A 58 4.89 3.51 -23.30
C ASP A 58 3.88 3.70 -22.15
N VAL A 59 2.75 4.36 -22.40
CA VAL A 59 1.68 4.58 -21.41
C VAL A 59 0.42 3.81 -21.85
N VAL A 60 -0.11 3.01 -20.94
CA VAL A 60 -1.36 2.24 -21.12
C VAL A 60 -2.55 3.05 -20.62
N SER A 61 -2.42 3.68 -19.46
CA SER A 61 -3.50 4.49 -18.90
C SER A 61 -2.98 5.53 -17.92
N VAL A 62 -3.75 6.61 -17.77
CA VAL A 62 -3.56 7.64 -16.74
C VAL A 62 -4.87 7.78 -15.98
N SER A 63 -4.84 7.57 -14.67
CA SER A 63 -6.03 7.65 -13.82
C SER A 63 -5.82 8.59 -12.64
N PRO A 64 -6.86 9.30 -12.15
CA PRO A 64 -6.72 10.12 -10.95
C PRO A 64 -6.37 9.28 -9.72
N ASN A 65 -5.50 9.79 -8.85
CA ASN A 65 -5.33 9.24 -7.51
C ASN A 65 -6.57 9.60 -6.68
N ARG A 66 -7.50 8.64 -6.51
CA ARG A 66 -8.80 8.88 -5.87
C ARG A 66 -8.72 8.67 -4.37
N GLU A 67 -9.44 9.50 -3.63
CA GLU A 67 -9.68 9.27 -2.21
C GLU A 67 -10.52 7.99 -2.04
N VAL A 68 -10.02 7.07 -1.23
CA VAL A 68 -10.77 5.89 -0.77
C VAL A 68 -11.24 6.14 0.66
N ARG A 69 -12.39 5.58 1.02
CA ARG A 69 -12.97 5.73 2.37
C ARG A 69 -13.20 4.38 3.00
N ARG A 70 -12.97 4.31 4.32
CA ARG A 70 -13.34 3.13 5.12
C ARG A 70 -14.83 2.86 4.95
N THR A 71 -15.17 1.60 4.68
CA THR A 71 -16.56 1.16 4.72
C THR A 71 -16.78 0.50 6.08
N ALA A 72 -17.55 1.15 6.95
CA ALA A 72 -17.88 0.55 8.23
C ALA A 72 -18.82 -0.64 8.00
N SER A 73 -18.47 -1.80 8.57
CA SER A 73 -19.32 -2.98 8.52
C SER A 73 -20.12 -3.06 9.82
N THR A 74 -21.46 -2.95 9.72
CA THR A 74 -22.38 -3.34 10.81
C THR A 74 -22.70 -4.83 10.78
N LEU A 75 -22.10 -5.59 9.86
CA LEU A 75 -22.43 -7.01 9.65
C LEU A 75 -22.19 -7.86 10.89
N GLU A 76 -21.14 -7.61 11.68
CA GLU A 76 -20.94 -8.36 12.94
C GLU A 76 -22.06 -8.13 13.95
N SER A 77 -22.61 -6.91 14.00
CA SER A 77 -23.76 -6.58 14.86
C SER A 77 -25.08 -7.14 14.33
N ILE A 78 -25.26 -7.19 13.01
CA ILE A 78 -26.51 -7.65 12.37
C ILE A 78 -26.59 -9.18 12.30
N THR A 79 -25.47 -9.86 12.04
CA THR A 79 -25.43 -11.33 11.85
C THR A 79 -25.37 -12.11 13.17
N GLY A 80 -25.28 -11.43 14.31
CA GLY A 80 -25.12 -12.08 15.61
C GLY A 80 -23.80 -12.84 15.72
N ALA A 81 -22.77 -12.48 14.94
CA ALA A 81 -21.45 -13.12 14.92
C ALA A 81 -20.68 -13.00 16.24
N LEU A 82 -21.20 -12.23 17.20
CA LEU A 82 -20.73 -12.12 18.57
C LEU A 82 -21.29 -13.23 19.49
N THR A 83 -22.23 -14.05 19.01
CA THR A 83 -22.83 -15.14 19.75
C THR A 83 -22.15 -16.48 19.43
N SER A 84 -22.16 -17.40 20.40
CA SER A 84 -21.59 -18.75 20.29
C SER A 84 -22.18 -19.60 19.15
N ASN A 85 -23.27 -19.13 18.55
CA ASN A 85 -23.98 -19.79 17.46
C ASN A 85 -23.24 -19.63 16.11
N VAL A 86 -22.33 -18.64 16.00
CA VAL A 86 -21.57 -18.32 14.79
C VAL A 86 -20.06 -18.50 15.02
N ARG A 87 -19.56 -18.26 16.24
CA ARG A 87 -18.16 -18.50 16.61
C ARG A 87 -18.07 -19.59 17.66
N SER A 88 -17.32 -20.64 17.35
CA SER A 88 -16.96 -21.67 18.33
C SER A 88 -16.17 -21.06 19.49
N ASN A 89 -16.51 -21.43 20.73
CA ASN A 89 -15.77 -20.99 21.91
C ASN A 89 -14.34 -21.54 21.86
N SER A 90 -13.36 -20.65 22.04
CA SER A 90 -11.94 -20.96 22.07
C SER A 90 -11.29 -20.21 23.22
N THR A 91 -10.33 -20.84 23.89
CA THR A 91 -9.41 -20.14 24.79
C THR A 91 -8.09 -19.90 24.06
N LYS A 92 -7.21 -19.07 24.64
CA LYS A 92 -5.88 -18.85 24.06
C LYS A 92 -5.04 -20.12 23.91
N THR A 93 -5.39 -21.18 24.65
CA THR A 93 -4.64 -22.44 24.74
C THR A 93 -5.46 -23.65 24.33
N GLY A 94 -6.72 -23.47 23.94
CA GLY A 94 -7.67 -24.57 23.79
C GLY A 94 -8.68 -24.31 22.68
N TYR A 95 -8.50 -25.03 21.57
CA TYR A 95 -9.45 -25.16 20.48
C TYR A 95 -9.30 -26.53 19.82
N SER A 96 -10.38 -27.28 19.64
CA SER A 96 -10.36 -28.62 19.05
C SER A 96 -10.62 -28.64 17.54
N GLY A 97 -10.91 -27.47 16.95
CA GLY A 97 -11.09 -27.29 15.50
C GLY A 97 -9.84 -26.73 14.83
N VAL A 98 -10.00 -26.29 13.57
CA VAL A 98 -8.93 -25.64 12.80
C VAL A 98 -8.79 -24.19 13.24
N ASP A 99 -7.62 -23.81 13.75
CA ASP A 99 -7.33 -22.50 14.35
C ASP A 99 -6.60 -21.52 13.42
N GLY A 100 -6.27 -21.94 12.20
CA GLY A 100 -5.53 -21.13 11.23
C GLY A 100 -4.01 -21.11 11.46
N THR A 101 -3.45 -22.04 12.25
CA THR A 101 -2.01 -22.21 12.40
C THR A 101 -1.32 -22.32 11.03
N GLY A 102 -0.29 -21.50 10.81
CA GLY A 102 0.45 -21.41 9.55
C GLY A 102 -0.17 -20.48 8.49
N ILE A 103 -1.32 -19.85 8.77
CA ILE A 103 -1.98 -18.91 7.86
C ILE A 103 -1.64 -17.46 8.25
N GLY A 104 -1.10 -16.71 7.29
CA GLY A 104 -0.91 -15.27 7.40
C GLY A 104 -2.07 -14.49 6.79
N ILE A 105 -2.56 -13.47 7.50
CA ILE A 105 -3.61 -12.57 7.00
C ILE A 105 -3.05 -11.14 6.99
N ALA A 106 -3.04 -10.50 5.83
CA ALA A 106 -2.70 -9.09 5.70
C ALA A 106 -3.98 -8.24 5.79
N VAL A 107 -4.01 -7.31 6.74
CA VAL A 107 -5.13 -6.37 6.93
C VAL A 107 -4.67 -4.98 6.50
N LEU A 108 -5.17 -4.50 5.36
CA LEU A 108 -4.91 -3.14 4.87
C LEU A 108 -6.05 -2.23 5.31
N ASP A 109 -5.83 -1.53 6.42
CA ASP A 109 -6.80 -0.63 7.04
C ASP A 109 -6.03 0.47 7.81
N SER A 110 -6.67 1.14 8.77
CA SER A 110 -6.07 2.16 9.62
C SER A 110 -5.08 1.63 10.69
N GLY A 111 -4.71 0.36 10.62
CA GLY A 111 -3.82 -0.31 11.59
C GLY A 111 -4.54 -1.01 12.74
N VAL A 112 -3.75 -1.70 13.58
CA VAL A 112 -4.23 -2.46 14.74
C VAL A 112 -3.42 -2.13 15.99
N MET A 113 -4.04 -2.24 17.17
CA MET A 113 -3.31 -2.21 18.44
C MET A 113 -2.57 -3.55 18.64
N LYS A 114 -1.36 -3.69 18.10
CA LYS A 114 -0.60 -4.96 18.12
C LYS A 114 -0.32 -5.51 19.52
N ALA A 115 -0.37 -4.67 20.55
CA ALA A 115 -0.19 -5.03 21.96
C ALA A 115 -1.50 -5.45 22.67
N HIS A 116 -2.65 -5.39 21.99
CA HIS A 116 -3.94 -5.75 22.59
C HIS A 116 -3.97 -7.24 22.97
N ALA A 117 -4.54 -7.55 24.13
CA ALA A 117 -4.52 -8.91 24.69
C ALA A 117 -5.13 -9.99 23.77
N GLY A 118 -6.06 -9.60 22.90
CA GLY A 118 -6.66 -10.47 21.88
C GLY A 118 -5.69 -10.90 20.78
N PHE A 119 -4.59 -10.18 20.56
CA PHE A 119 -3.53 -10.58 19.62
C PHE A 119 -2.46 -11.46 20.26
N LEU A 120 -2.45 -11.62 21.58
CA LEU A 120 -1.48 -12.49 22.26
C LEU A 120 -1.95 -13.94 22.27
N ASP A 121 -1.03 -14.88 22.03
CA ASP A 121 -1.25 -16.32 22.14
C ASP A 121 -1.32 -16.79 23.61
N GLY A 122 -1.41 -18.11 23.80
CA GLY A 122 -1.47 -18.76 25.12
C GLY A 122 -0.24 -18.52 26.01
N SER A 123 0.90 -18.20 25.41
CA SER A 123 2.17 -17.89 26.09
C SER A 123 2.37 -16.38 26.28
N GLY A 124 1.43 -15.55 25.83
CA GLY A 124 1.53 -14.09 25.89
C GLY A 124 2.35 -13.47 24.74
N VAL A 125 2.72 -14.24 23.72
CA VAL A 125 3.47 -13.77 22.55
C VAL A 125 2.50 -13.21 21.52
N THR A 126 2.86 -12.10 20.86
CA THR A 126 2.00 -11.50 19.83
C THR A 126 1.89 -12.38 18.59
N ARG A 127 0.68 -12.50 18.06
CA ARG A 127 0.37 -13.14 16.76
C ARG A 127 0.44 -12.14 15.60
N VAL A 128 0.67 -10.85 15.88
CA VAL A 128 0.90 -9.85 14.84
C VAL A 128 2.34 -9.98 14.36
N ALA A 129 2.53 -10.67 13.23
CA ALA A 129 3.85 -10.89 12.64
C ALA A 129 4.53 -9.59 12.20
N ARG A 130 3.76 -8.64 11.65
CA ARG A 130 4.22 -7.31 11.20
C ARG A 130 3.11 -6.28 11.42
N ASN A 131 3.47 -5.06 11.78
CA ASN A 131 2.58 -3.92 11.87
C ASN A 131 3.24 -2.78 11.10
N VAL A 132 2.64 -2.37 9.99
CA VAL A 132 3.26 -1.47 9.01
C VAL A 132 2.37 -0.24 8.80
N ASP A 133 2.96 0.95 8.84
CA ASP A 133 2.34 2.22 8.50
C ASP A 133 2.96 2.79 7.21
N MET A 134 2.21 2.70 6.11
CA MET A 134 2.63 3.19 4.79
C MET A 134 2.65 4.73 4.69
N PHE A 135 2.25 5.45 5.73
CA PHE A 135 2.29 6.92 5.79
C PHE A 135 3.47 7.46 6.61
N ASN A 136 4.24 6.59 7.26
CA ASN A 136 5.32 6.99 8.17
C ASN A 136 6.64 7.32 7.43
N SER A 137 6.79 6.90 6.18
CA SER A 137 7.94 7.28 5.35
C SER A 137 7.76 8.70 4.81
N ALA A 138 8.85 9.47 4.79
CA ALA A 138 8.89 10.83 4.21
C ALA A 138 8.62 10.86 2.69
N GLU A 139 8.37 9.69 2.08
CA GLU A 139 8.04 9.52 0.67
C GLU A 139 6.64 10.02 0.30
N ALA A 140 5.83 10.43 1.28
CA ALA A 140 4.58 11.17 1.07
C ALA A 140 4.78 12.69 0.90
N ASN A 141 6.00 13.18 0.65
CA ASN A 141 6.21 14.60 0.39
C ASN A 141 5.88 14.91 -1.08
N TRP A 142 4.77 15.62 -1.31
CA TRP A 142 4.32 16.12 -2.63
C TRP A 142 5.22 17.26 -3.14
N THR A 143 6.53 17.13 -2.94
CA THR A 143 7.57 18.03 -3.41
C THR A 143 7.56 18.03 -4.94
N ILE A 144 7.71 19.21 -5.52
CA ILE A 144 7.69 19.41 -6.98
C ILE A 144 9.10 19.29 -7.54
N GLY A 145 9.24 18.68 -8.72
CA GLY A 145 10.49 18.58 -9.46
C GLY A 145 11.45 17.50 -8.98
N VAL A 146 11.04 16.67 -8.02
CA VAL A 146 11.83 15.55 -7.50
C VAL A 146 11.40 14.21 -8.09
N ASP A 147 12.36 13.29 -8.15
CA ASP A 147 12.11 11.86 -8.27
C ASP A 147 12.65 11.21 -6.99
N ILE A 148 11.74 10.76 -6.14
CA ILE A 148 12.09 10.15 -4.84
C ILE A 148 12.14 8.63 -4.90
N THR A 149 11.97 8.04 -6.09
CA THR A 149 11.79 6.59 -6.19
C THR A 149 13.13 5.84 -6.16
N GLY A 150 13.33 5.06 -5.10
CA GLY A 150 14.31 3.97 -5.01
C GLY A 150 13.75 2.67 -5.60
N SER A 151 14.63 1.78 -6.09
CA SER A 151 14.18 0.47 -6.56
C SER A 151 13.91 -0.48 -5.39
N LEU A 152 12.63 -0.66 -5.05
CA LEU A 152 12.15 -1.57 -3.99
C LEU A 152 12.12 -3.04 -4.44
N MET A 153 13.06 -3.47 -5.29
CA MET A 153 13.16 -4.87 -5.70
C MET A 153 13.44 -5.78 -4.49
N PRO A 154 12.92 -7.01 -4.45
CA PRO A 154 13.18 -7.93 -3.35
C PRO A 154 14.69 -8.09 -3.07
N GLY A 155 15.08 -7.86 -1.82
CA GLY A 155 16.47 -7.97 -1.36
C GLY A 155 17.37 -6.76 -1.63
N SER A 156 16.85 -5.65 -2.18
CA SER A 156 17.65 -4.42 -2.32
C SER A 156 17.84 -3.70 -0.98
N SER A 157 18.92 -2.92 -0.88
CA SER A 157 19.12 -2.00 0.25
C SER A 157 18.00 -0.97 0.33
N ALA A 158 17.54 -0.44 -0.81
CA ALA A 158 16.44 0.52 -0.85
C ALA A 158 15.12 -0.07 -0.31
N LEU A 159 14.83 -1.34 -0.58
CA LEU A 159 13.67 -2.02 0.02
C LEU A 159 13.84 -2.15 1.54
N SER A 160 15.03 -2.57 2.00
CA SER A 160 15.31 -2.69 3.43
C SER A 160 15.20 -1.35 4.16
N ASP A 161 15.72 -0.27 3.55
CA ASP A 161 15.67 1.08 4.11
C ASP A 161 14.24 1.60 4.17
N TYR A 162 13.44 1.37 3.13
CA TYR A 162 12.02 1.70 3.11
C TYR A 162 11.24 0.91 4.17
N GLU A 163 11.45 -0.42 4.26
CA GLU A 163 10.80 -1.26 5.27
C GLU A 163 11.13 -0.80 6.69
N ALA A 164 12.36 -0.34 6.96
CA ALA A 164 12.75 0.17 8.26
C ALA A 164 12.01 1.47 8.66
N GLN A 165 11.53 2.25 7.69
CA GLN A 165 10.82 3.52 7.95
C GLN A 165 9.34 3.33 8.27
N ILE A 166 8.77 2.16 7.98
CA ILE A 166 7.31 1.93 8.01
C ILE A 166 6.85 0.92 9.06
N ILE A 167 7.72 0.40 9.93
CA ILE A 167 7.38 -0.64 10.96
C ILE A 167 7.24 -0.05 12.36
#